data_AF-A0A951PWQ3-F1
#
_entry.id   AF-A0A951PWQ3-F1
#
_cell.length_a   1.000
_cell.length_b   1.000
_cell.length_c   1.000
_cell.angle_alpha   90.00
_cell.angle_beta   90.00
_cell.angle_gamma   90.00
#
_symmetry.space_group_name_H-M   'P 1'
#
loop_
_entity.id
_entity.type
_entity.pdbx_description
1 polymer ?
#
loop_
_entity_poly.entity_id
_entity_poly.type
_entity_poly.pdbx_seq_one_letter_code
_entity_poly.pdbx_strand_id
1 'polypeptide(L)'
;MLANTLKKSFLAAATLLSILPGLTQVAQAQSTPDLFGAIAYSPSTRVSSSATGLSREEAERGALYNCQQKSQAKDCSVPLWFKNAWGALAIGSNGAYGTGWGYDTTRPARGKSIASRYALQTCKNYGGVNCRIIFTKEARYQVIDHGTVLIPANQ
;
A
#
# COMPACT_ATOMS: atom_id res chain seq x y z
N MET A 1 58.07 -7.69 -65.71
CA MET A 1 58.74 -6.49 -65.20
C MET A 1 58.99 -6.67 -63.71
N LEU A 2 60.27 -6.65 -63.36
CA LEU A 2 60.93 -6.33 -62.08
C LEU A 2 60.27 -6.73 -60.75
N ALA A 3 60.95 -7.66 -60.09
CA ALA A 3 60.89 -7.96 -58.66
C ALA A 3 61.33 -6.77 -57.80
N ASN A 4 60.85 -6.70 -56.55
CA ASN A 4 61.77 -6.42 -55.44
C ASN A 4 61.20 -6.80 -54.06
N THR A 5 61.87 -7.75 -53.43
CA THR A 5 61.84 -8.05 -51.99
C THR A 5 62.57 -6.96 -51.19
N LEU A 6 62.09 -6.57 -50.00
CA LEU A 6 62.99 -6.11 -48.92
C LEU A 6 62.35 -6.22 -47.52
N LYS A 7 63.23 -6.49 -46.55
CA LYS A 7 63.02 -7.10 -45.22
C LYS A 7 62.76 -6.09 -44.09
N LYS A 8 61.99 -6.56 -43.10
CA LYS A 8 62.09 -6.46 -41.62
C LYS A 8 62.53 -5.15 -40.91
N SER A 9 61.77 -4.90 -39.83
CA SER A 9 62.09 -4.31 -38.50
C SER A 9 61.86 -2.79 -38.33
N PHE A 10 61.00 -2.38 -37.40
CA PHE A 10 61.38 -1.75 -36.12
C PHE A 10 60.13 -1.49 -35.23
N LEU A 11 60.12 -2.19 -34.10
CA LEU A 11 59.62 -1.87 -32.75
C LEU A 11 58.46 -0.86 -32.54
N ALA A 12 57.39 -1.41 -31.95
CA ALA A 12 56.58 -0.91 -30.82
C ALA A 12 56.31 0.60 -30.66
N ALA A 13 55.02 0.98 -30.71
CA ALA A 13 54.46 1.97 -29.78
C ALA A 13 52.92 1.86 -29.71
N ALA A 14 52.45 1.53 -28.49
CA ALA A 14 51.16 1.84 -27.87
C ALA A 14 49.87 1.72 -28.72
N THR A 15 49.12 0.67 -28.45
CA THR A 15 47.70 0.50 -28.78
C THR A 15 46.86 1.70 -28.32
N LEU A 16 46.31 2.45 -29.28
CA LEU A 16 45.09 3.25 -29.11
C LEU A 16 43.89 2.28 -29.11
N LEU A 17 43.36 1.92 -27.93
CA LEU A 17 42.02 1.34 -27.79
C LEU A 17 41.11 2.35 -27.10
N SER A 18 40.45 3.18 -27.89
CA SER A 18 39.30 3.98 -27.49
C SER A 18 38.03 3.15 -27.63
N ILE A 19 37.55 2.47 -26.58
CA ILE A 19 36.20 1.88 -26.58
C ILE A 19 35.57 1.89 -25.17
N LEU A 20 34.69 2.88 -24.97
CA LEU A 20 33.59 3.06 -24.01
C LEU A 20 33.65 2.37 -22.62
N PRO A 21 33.63 3.13 -21.50
CA PRO A 21 33.21 2.56 -20.22
C PRO A 21 31.75 2.10 -20.35
N GLY A 22 31.55 0.78 -20.34
CA GLY A 22 30.24 0.17 -20.28
C GLY A 22 29.52 0.65 -19.03
N LEU A 23 28.54 1.55 -19.19
CA LEU A 23 27.57 1.87 -18.16
C LEU A 23 26.73 0.61 -17.94
N THR A 24 27.12 -0.22 -16.98
CA THR A 24 26.25 -1.23 -16.40
C THR A 24 25.12 -0.50 -15.68
N GLN A 25 24.06 -0.14 -16.42
CA GLN A 25 22.82 0.33 -15.83
C GLN A 25 22.18 -0.83 -15.08
N VAL A 26 22.49 -0.94 -13.80
CA VAL A 26 21.74 -1.77 -12.87
C VAL A 26 20.37 -1.10 -12.74
N ALA A 27 19.37 -1.61 -13.46
CA ALA A 27 18.00 -1.17 -13.28
C ALA A 27 17.57 -1.54 -11.84
N GLN A 28 17.64 -0.57 -10.93
CA GLN A 28 17.12 -0.76 -9.58
C GLN A 28 15.60 -0.82 -9.68
N ALA A 29 15.03 -2.00 -9.47
CA ALA A 29 13.59 -2.14 -9.27
C ALA A 29 13.22 -1.37 -7.98
N GLN A 30 12.66 -0.17 -8.12
CA GLN A 30 12.12 0.57 -6.98
C GLN A 30 10.84 -0.13 -6.52
N SER A 31 10.91 -0.86 -5.39
CA SER A 31 9.71 -1.36 -4.72
C SER A 31 8.96 -0.18 -4.09
N THR A 32 7.64 -0.15 -4.28
CA THR A 32 6.80 0.79 -3.53
C THR A 32 6.78 0.35 -2.06
N PRO A 33 7.05 1.24 -1.10
CA PRO A 33 7.04 0.87 0.31
C PRO A 33 5.63 0.41 0.73
N ASP A 34 5.57 -0.52 1.68
CA ASP A 34 4.30 -0.97 2.26
C ASP A 34 3.64 0.19 3.04
N LEU A 35 2.33 0.34 2.90
CA LEU A 35 1.51 1.25 3.70
C LEU A 35 0.43 0.45 4.44
N PHE A 36 0.32 0.68 5.74
CA PHE A 36 -0.61 0.01 6.62
C PHE A 36 -1.77 0.94 6.96
N GLY A 37 -2.96 0.37 7.12
CA GLY A 37 -4.15 1.06 7.60
C GLY A 37 -4.79 0.28 8.74
N ALA A 38 -5.45 0.99 9.64
CA ALA A 38 -6.24 0.38 10.69
C ALA A 38 -7.55 1.16 10.89
N ILE A 39 -8.60 0.43 11.28
CA ILE A 39 -9.90 0.99 11.67
C ILE A 39 -10.13 0.64 13.13
N ALA A 40 -10.42 1.66 13.94
CA ALA A 40 -10.84 1.51 15.32
C ALA A 40 -12.33 1.81 15.46
N TYR A 41 -12.98 1.17 16.44
CA TYR A 41 -14.41 1.27 16.68
C TYR A 41 -14.74 1.20 18.18
N SER A 42 -15.66 2.07 18.62
CA SER A 42 -16.27 2.04 19.95
C SER A 42 -17.72 1.57 19.82
N PRO A 43 -18.07 0.35 20.30
CA PRO A 43 -19.44 -0.16 20.23
C PRO A 43 -20.47 0.70 20.98
N SER A 44 -20.12 1.26 22.14
CA SER A 44 -21.05 2.07 22.95
C SER A 44 -21.44 3.39 22.29
N THR A 45 -20.51 4.04 21.59
CA THR A 45 -20.74 5.35 20.95
C THR A 45 -20.97 5.27 19.45
N ARG A 46 -20.73 4.10 18.85
CA ARG A 46 -20.71 3.85 17.40
C ARG A 46 -19.70 4.70 16.62
N VAL A 47 -18.74 5.32 17.31
CA VAL A 47 -17.67 6.09 16.67
C VAL A 47 -16.66 5.15 16.05
N SER A 48 -16.32 5.42 14.79
CA SER A 48 -15.20 4.78 14.08
C SER A 48 -14.14 5.80 13.70
N SER A 49 -12.89 5.38 13.73
CA SER A 49 -11.75 6.18 13.27
C SER A 49 -10.78 5.29 12.49
N SER A 50 -9.80 5.91 11.86
CA SER A 50 -8.71 5.21 11.21
C SER A 50 -7.41 5.99 11.30
N ALA A 51 -6.31 5.30 11.04
CA ALA A 51 -5.03 5.90 10.70
C ALA A 51 -4.31 5.02 9.68
N THR A 52 -3.27 5.59 9.06
CA THR A 52 -2.30 4.84 8.28
C THR A 52 -0.92 5.01 8.89
N GLY A 53 -0.01 4.09 8.60
CA GLY A 53 1.38 4.15 9.08
C GLY A 53 2.30 3.33 8.18
N LEU A 54 3.60 3.53 8.34
CA LEU A 54 4.65 2.73 7.70
C LEU A 54 4.83 1.36 8.38
N SER A 55 4.22 1.16 9.55
CA SER A 55 4.05 -0.15 10.18
C SER A 55 2.60 -0.38 10.62
N ARG A 56 2.27 -1.66 10.89
CA ARG A 56 0.99 -2.05 11.46
C ARG A 56 0.75 -1.36 12.80
N GLU A 57 1.75 -1.36 13.69
CA GLU A 57 1.67 -0.82 15.04
C GLU A 57 1.40 0.69 15.02
N GLU A 58 2.03 1.41 14.09
CA GLU A 58 1.77 2.84 13.90
C GLU A 58 0.31 3.09 13.49
N ALA A 59 -0.19 2.33 12.51
CA ALA A 59 -1.57 2.45 12.05
C ALA A 59 -2.58 2.10 13.16
N GLU A 60 -2.38 0.99 13.87
CA GLU A 60 -3.27 0.54 14.95
C GLU A 60 -3.29 1.56 16.11
N ARG A 61 -2.11 2.03 16.56
CA ARG A 61 -2.00 3.04 17.63
C ARG A 61 -2.66 4.35 17.24
N GLY A 62 -2.44 4.83 16.01
CA GLY A 62 -3.07 6.05 15.50
C GLY A 62 -4.58 5.92 15.41
N ALA A 63 -5.10 4.80 14.92
CA ALA A 63 -6.54 4.55 14.83
C ALA A 63 -7.17 4.52 16.23
N LEU A 64 -6.56 3.77 17.17
CA LEU A 64 -7.03 3.66 18.55
C LEU A 64 -7.05 5.02 19.26
N TYR A 65 -5.95 5.78 19.17
CA TYR A 65 -5.87 7.14 19.72
C TYR A 65 -6.99 8.02 19.15
N ASN A 66 -7.16 8.04 17.82
CA ASN A 66 -8.21 8.81 17.17
C ASN A 66 -9.62 8.40 17.62
N CYS A 67 -9.85 7.12 17.90
CA CYS A 67 -11.14 6.64 18.40
C CYS A 67 -11.39 7.15 19.82
N GLN A 68 -10.40 7.02 20.70
CA GLN A 68 -10.51 7.43 22.11
C GLN A 68 -10.77 8.93 22.22
N GLN A 69 -10.05 9.74 21.44
CA GLN A 69 -10.26 11.20 21.42
C GLN A 69 -11.64 11.59 20.91
N LYS A 70 -12.17 10.91 19.89
CA LYS A 70 -13.47 11.24 19.27
C LYS A 70 -14.66 10.71 20.05
N SER A 71 -14.57 9.49 20.56
CA SER A 71 -15.67 8.83 21.29
C SER A 71 -15.75 9.27 22.75
N GLN A 72 -14.64 9.71 23.34
CA GLN A 72 -14.47 9.90 24.78
C GLN A 72 -14.80 8.63 25.59
N ALA A 73 -14.81 7.46 24.93
CA ALA A 73 -15.14 6.17 25.52
C ALA A 73 -13.88 5.31 25.70
N LYS A 74 -13.95 4.38 26.67
CA LYS A 74 -12.85 3.48 27.01
C LYS A 74 -12.91 2.13 26.27
N ASP A 75 -13.93 1.91 25.45
CA ASP A 75 -14.21 0.65 24.74
C ASP A 75 -13.75 0.66 23.28
N CYS A 76 -12.95 1.66 22.87
CA CYS A 76 -12.31 1.66 21.57
C CYS A 76 -11.39 0.44 21.40
N SER A 77 -11.56 -0.28 20.30
CA SER A 77 -10.69 -1.39 19.88
C SER A 77 -10.36 -1.26 18.40
N VAL A 78 -9.35 -2.01 17.93
CA VAL A 78 -8.93 -2.02 16.52
C VAL A 78 -9.33 -3.35 15.86
N PRO A 79 -10.58 -3.50 15.38
CA PRO A 79 -11.05 -4.76 14.80
C PRO A 79 -10.49 -5.05 13.40
N LEU A 80 -9.78 -4.12 12.78
CA LEU A 80 -9.20 -4.33 11.46
C LEU A 80 -7.90 -3.54 11.28
N TRP A 81 -6.88 -4.24 10.81
CA TRP A 81 -5.71 -3.68 10.14
C TRP A 81 -5.62 -4.28 8.73
N PHE A 82 -4.93 -3.59 7.82
CA PHE A 82 -4.74 -4.02 6.44
C PHE A 82 -3.49 -3.37 5.84
N LYS A 83 -2.94 -3.98 4.78
CA LYS A 83 -1.70 -3.54 4.13
C LYS A 83 -1.94 -3.34 2.64
N ASN A 84 -1.52 -2.19 2.11
CA ASN A 84 -1.65 -1.82 0.70
C ASN A 84 -3.08 -2.01 0.16
N ALA A 85 -4.11 -1.82 0.98
CA ALA A 85 -5.48 -2.25 0.66
C ALA A 85 -6.54 -1.23 1.10
N TRP A 86 -7.81 -1.57 0.85
CA TRP A 86 -8.95 -0.97 1.52
C TRP A 86 -9.35 -1.79 2.74
N GLY A 87 -9.78 -1.11 3.81
CA GLY A 87 -10.51 -1.69 4.92
C GLY A 87 -11.93 -1.12 5.00
N ALA A 88 -12.85 -1.92 5.51
CA ALA A 88 -14.25 -1.54 5.71
C ALA A 88 -14.80 -2.05 7.04
N LEU A 89 -15.77 -1.31 7.58
CA LEU A 89 -16.55 -1.66 8.77
C LEU A 89 -18.04 -1.59 8.43
N ALA A 90 -18.75 -2.66 8.78
CA ALA A 90 -20.20 -2.78 8.70
C ALA A 90 -20.80 -2.93 10.08
N ILE A 91 -21.98 -2.33 10.30
CA ILE A 91 -22.73 -2.44 11.55
C ILE A 91 -24.17 -2.83 11.23
N GLY A 92 -24.72 -3.76 12.01
CA GLY A 92 -26.13 -4.13 12.01
C GLY A 92 -26.93 -3.23 12.96
N SER A 93 -28.24 -3.10 12.71
CA SER A 93 -29.15 -2.31 13.55
C SER A 93 -29.19 -2.78 15.01
N ASN A 94 -28.85 -4.05 15.27
CA ASN A 94 -28.72 -4.67 16.58
C ASN A 94 -27.32 -4.50 17.23
N GLY A 95 -26.40 -3.75 16.62
CA GLY A 95 -25.08 -3.45 17.19
C GLY A 95 -23.98 -4.46 16.89
N ALA A 96 -24.30 -5.65 16.37
CA ALA A 96 -23.29 -6.55 15.82
C ALA A 96 -22.57 -5.87 14.65
N TYR A 97 -21.28 -6.16 14.49
CA TYR A 97 -20.44 -5.52 13.48
C TYR A 97 -19.53 -6.53 12.80
N GLY A 98 -18.99 -6.13 11.66
CA GLY A 98 -18.04 -6.94 10.92
C GLY A 98 -17.09 -6.09 10.10
N THR A 99 -15.90 -6.62 9.89
CA THR A 99 -14.84 -5.96 9.14
C THR A 99 -14.44 -6.78 7.92
N GLY A 100 -13.77 -6.13 6.98
CA GLY A 100 -13.25 -6.76 5.78
C GLY A 100 -12.20 -5.89 5.11
N TRP A 101 -11.23 -6.52 4.47
CA TRP A 101 -10.22 -5.82 3.67
C TRP A 101 -10.22 -6.33 2.23
N GLY A 102 -9.74 -5.50 1.31
CA GLY A 102 -9.78 -5.81 -0.12
C GLY A 102 -8.70 -5.06 -0.89
N TYR A 103 -8.05 -5.78 -1.79
CA TYR A 103 -6.95 -5.27 -2.59
C TYR A 103 -7.19 -5.52 -4.08
N ASP A 104 -6.80 -4.55 -4.91
CA ASP A 104 -6.68 -4.69 -6.36
C ASP A 104 -5.62 -3.68 -6.83
N THR A 105 -4.52 -4.18 -7.39
CA THR A 105 -3.41 -3.37 -7.93
C THR A 105 -3.84 -2.48 -9.09
N THR A 106 -4.78 -2.96 -9.90
CA THR A 106 -5.15 -2.36 -11.19
C THR A 106 -6.36 -1.44 -11.08
N ARG A 107 -7.28 -1.76 -10.16
CA ARG A 107 -8.56 -1.07 -10.02
C ARG A 107 -8.89 -0.84 -8.55
N PRO A 108 -8.41 0.28 -7.97
CA PRO A 108 -8.66 0.66 -6.57
C PRO A 108 -10.11 0.51 -6.09
N ALA A 109 -11.08 0.87 -6.95
CA ALA A 109 -12.51 0.77 -6.67
C ALA A 109 -12.99 -0.68 -6.45
N ARG A 110 -12.34 -1.67 -7.10
CA ARG A 110 -12.62 -3.09 -6.85
C ARG A 110 -12.13 -3.52 -5.47
N GLY A 111 -10.95 -3.07 -5.04
CA GLY A 111 -10.46 -3.30 -3.68
C GLY A 111 -11.45 -2.80 -2.61
N LYS A 112 -11.98 -1.59 -2.78
CA LYS A 112 -13.04 -1.05 -1.91
C LYS A 112 -14.28 -1.94 -1.89
N SER A 113 -14.74 -2.38 -3.06
CA SER A 113 -15.93 -3.25 -3.20
C SER A 113 -15.73 -4.61 -2.52
N ILE A 114 -14.53 -5.19 -2.61
CA ILE A 114 -14.18 -6.44 -1.93
C ILE A 114 -14.20 -6.23 -0.40
N ALA A 115 -13.55 -5.19 0.09
CA ALA A 115 -13.53 -4.85 1.52
C ALA A 115 -14.95 -4.71 2.08
N SER A 116 -15.81 -3.95 1.39
CA SER A 116 -17.21 -3.77 1.77
C SER A 116 -18.00 -5.07 1.77
N ARG A 117 -17.81 -5.93 0.76
CA ARG A 117 -18.51 -7.22 0.70
C ARG A 117 -18.16 -8.11 1.89
N TYR A 118 -16.87 -8.21 2.23
CA TYR A 118 -16.43 -8.98 3.38
C TYR A 118 -16.91 -8.37 4.69
N ALA A 119 -16.88 -7.05 4.87
CA ALA A 119 -17.43 -6.42 6.08
C ALA A 119 -18.92 -6.73 6.28
N LEU A 120 -19.73 -6.68 5.21
CA LEU A 120 -21.14 -7.05 5.25
C LEU A 120 -21.34 -8.54 5.58
N GLN A 121 -20.54 -9.42 4.97
CA GLN A 121 -20.61 -10.86 5.23
C GLN A 121 -20.23 -11.18 6.67
N THR A 122 -19.12 -10.64 7.16
CA THR A 122 -18.66 -10.77 8.55
C THR A 122 -19.73 -10.28 9.52
N CYS A 123 -20.33 -9.10 9.26
CA CYS A 123 -21.40 -8.57 10.11
C CYS A 123 -22.60 -9.53 10.19
N LYS A 124 -23.04 -10.09 9.05
CA LYS A 124 -24.14 -11.07 9.02
C LYS A 124 -23.78 -12.36 9.75
N ASN A 125 -22.54 -12.85 9.58
CA ASN A 125 -22.07 -14.07 10.23
C ASN A 125 -22.04 -13.94 11.76
N TYR A 126 -21.80 -12.74 12.29
CA TYR A 126 -21.88 -12.44 13.72
C TYR A 126 -23.29 -12.03 14.18
N GLY A 127 -24.33 -12.39 13.42
CA GLY A 127 -25.73 -12.17 13.80
C GLY A 127 -26.24 -10.74 13.56
N GLY A 128 -25.56 -9.95 12.73
CA GLY A 128 -25.98 -8.61 12.39
C GLY A 128 -27.27 -8.56 11.56
N VAL A 129 -28.21 -7.74 12.01
CA VAL A 129 -29.47 -7.45 11.31
C VAL A 129 -29.31 -6.18 10.49
N ASN A 130 -29.78 -6.14 9.24
CA ASN A 130 -29.69 -4.96 8.37
C ASN A 130 -28.26 -4.37 8.29
N CYS A 131 -27.24 -5.22 8.17
CA CYS A 131 -25.85 -4.79 8.08
C CYS A 131 -25.63 -3.77 6.97
N ARG A 132 -25.01 -2.63 7.32
CA ARG A 132 -24.64 -1.56 6.38
C ARG A 132 -23.19 -1.17 6.56
N ILE A 133 -22.53 -0.81 5.46
CA ILE A 133 -21.22 -0.16 5.50
C ILE A 133 -21.38 1.22 6.12
N ILE A 134 -20.63 1.48 7.18
CA ILE A 134 -20.59 2.78 7.84
C ILE A 134 -19.25 3.49 7.66
N PHE A 135 -18.20 2.75 7.32
CA PHE A 135 -16.86 3.31 7.22
C PHE A 135 -15.99 2.51 6.24
N THR A 136 -15.17 3.23 5.46
CA THR A 136 -14.14 2.65 4.57
C THR A 136 -12.88 3.51 4.61
N LYS A 137 -11.70 2.90 4.61
CA LYS A 137 -10.42 3.60 4.52
C LYS A 137 -9.46 2.89 3.57
N GLU A 138 -8.69 3.68 2.83
CA GLU A 138 -7.62 3.23 1.96
C GLU A 138 -6.26 3.42 2.65
N ALA A 139 -5.36 2.46 2.46
CA ALA A 139 -3.96 2.54 2.85
C ALA A 139 -3.09 2.11 1.67
N ARG A 140 -3.09 2.93 0.62
CA ARG A 140 -2.23 2.77 -0.57
C ARG A 140 -1.64 4.12 -0.95
N TYR A 141 -0.48 4.13 -1.60
CA TYR A 141 0.01 5.31 -2.31
C TYR A 141 -0.85 5.52 -3.56
N GLN A 142 -1.24 6.76 -3.84
CA GLN A 142 -1.96 7.07 -5.08
C GLN A 142 -1.00 6.94 -6.27
N VAL A 143 -1.39 6.18 -7.29
CA VAL A 143 -0.71 6.22 -8.58
C VAL A 143 -1.35 7.36 -9.35
N ILE A 144 -0.69 8.51 -9.42
CA ILE A 144 -1.09 9.61 -10.30
C ILE A 144 -0.49 9.30 -11.67
N ASP A 145 -1.31 9.35 -12.72
CA ASP A 145 -0.89 9.08 -14.10
C ASP A 145 0.48 9.72 -14.43
N HIS A 146 1.39 8.89 -14.93
CA HIS A 146 2.74 9.22 -15.43
C HIS A 146 3.86 9.60 -14.45
N GLY A 147 3.70 9.41 -13.13
CA GLY A 147 4.84 9.51 -12.22
C GLY A 147 4.50 9.05 -10.82
N THR A 148 5.37 8.24 -10.22
CA THR A 148 5.23 7.70 -8.87
C THR A 148 5.34 8.81 -7.83
N VAL A 149 4.29 9.61 -7.68
CA VAL A 149 4.15 10.56 -6.58
C VAL A 149 3.58 9.81 -5.40
N LEU A 150 4.45 9.44 -4.45
CA LEU A 150 4.08 8.79 -3.19
C LEU A 150 3.39 9.80 -2.25
N ILE A 151 2.15 10.17 -2.55
CA ILE A 151 1.32 10.91 -1.59
C ILE A 151 0.52 9.90 -0.77
N PRO A 152 0.71 9.82 0.57
CA PRO A 152 -0.24 9.11 1.41
C PRO A 152 -1.61 9.76 1.23
N ALA A 153 -2.67 8.98 1.05
CA ALA A 153 -4.04 9.43 0.75
C ALA A 153 -4.73 10.21 1.90
N ASN A 154 -3.97 11.04 2.64
CA ASN A 154 -4.33 11.68 3.90
C ASN A 154 -3.92 13.18 3.95
N GLN A 155 -3.63 13.85 2.84
CA GLN A 155 -3.65 15.32 2.81
C GLN A 155 -5.04 15.79 2.40
#